data_AF-A0A6A6X7Z7-F1
#
_entry.id   AF-A0A6A6X7Z7-F1
#
_cell.length_a   1.000
_cell.length_b   1.000
_cell.length_c   1.000
_cell.angle_alpha   90.00
_cell.angle_beta   90.00
_cell.angle_gamma   90.00
#
_symmetry.space_group_name_H-M   'P 1'
#
loop_
_entity.id
_entity.type
_entity.pdbx_description
1 polymer ?
#
loop_
_entity_poly.entity_id
_entity_poly.type
_entity_poly.pdbx_seq_one_letter_code
_entity_poly.pdbx_strand_id
1 'polypeptide(L)'
;MEPRQSSSTDMPPPVSANTCALGQHCGGVDLEENTSMPNPEADLCGWCRNVGFRHLYNAVEIDQSVKSIVIKHWDAVKSEADAFKEKGLYVCALRDPDYAYNDWRTEFIPDHGNFLCDNPVSEKGLLCRRCQAEVKRMLDEDKNSLPILRVSLEENRKVGFPCIMRDKHFGNDAKNMGWKRGFHELMGKLTPEEELEWFDKNKHVCLRADREYKLCDNCYERMHHDKARFDIFFDKDRYLRIFIGKFTS
;
A
#
# COMPACT_ATOMS: atom_id res chain seq x y z
N MET A 1 -57.57 -42.10 11.64
CA MET A 1 -56.24 -42.11 11.00
C MET A 1 -56.14 -40.87 10.15
N GLU A 2 -55.49 -39.83 10.66
CA GLU A 2 -55.09 -38.64 9.90
C GLU A 2 -53.65 -38.32 10.31
N PRO A 3 -52.69 -38.22 9.38
CA PRO A 3 -51.36 -37.75 9.72
C PRO A 3 -51.33 -36.22 9.70
N ARG A 4 -51.00 -35.62 10.85
CA ARG A 4 -50.66 -34.21 10.98
C ARG A 4 -49.37 -33.93 10.20
N GLN A 5 -49.43 -33.00 9.25
CA GLN A 5 -48.27 -32.42 8.61
C GLN A 5 -47.46 -31.62 9.64
N SER A 6 -46.22 -32.05 9.86
CA SER A 6 -45.19 -31.29 10.57
C SER A 6 -44.61 -30.29 9.57
N SER A 7 -44.90 -29.00 9.78
CA SER A 7 -44.25 -27.90 9.07
C SER A 7 -42.80 -27.80 9.55
N SER A 8 -41.86 -28.14 8.66
CA SER A 8 -40.44 -27.97 8.88
C SER A 8 -40.10 -26.48 9.06
N THR A 9 -39.30 -26.22 10.09
CA THR A 9 -38.58 -24.97 10.28
C THR A 9 -37.61 -24.76 9.11
N ASP A 10 -37.95 -23.86 8.19
CA ASP A 10 -37.03 -23.34 7.18
C ASP A 10 -35.94 -22.51 7.87
N MET A 11 -34.80 -23.12 8.14
CA MET A 11 -33.55 -22.37 8.29
C MET A 11 -33.11 -21.95 6.89
N PRO A 12 -32.70 -20.68 6.67
CA PRO A 12 -32.09 -20.30 5.41
C PRO A 12 -30.83 -21.15 5.18
N PRO A 13 -30.57 -21.61 3.96
CA PRO A 13 -29.41 -22.45 3.66
C PRO A 13 -28.13 -21.69 4.06
N PRO A 14 -27.11 -22.40 4.57
CA PRO A 14 -25.83 -21.77 4.90
C PRO A 14 -25.28 -21.10 3.64
N VAL A 15 -24.99 -19.80 3.74
CA VAL A 15 -24.35 -19.02 2.68
C VAL A 15 -23.07 -19.77 2.31
N SER A 16 -23.02 -20.30 1.09
CA SER A 16 -21.90 -21.12 0.61
C SER A 16 -20.59 -20.36 0.82
N ALA A 17 -19.58 -21.02 1.38
CA ALA A 17 -18.28 -20.42 1.72
C ALA A 17 -17.51 -19.78 0.53
N ASN A 18 -18.05 -19.89 -0.70
CA ASN A 18 -17.46 -19.42 -1.94
C ASN A 18 -18.15 -18.16 -2.52
N THR A 19 -19.12 -17.54 -1.85
CA THR A 19 -19.76 -16.31 -2.35
C THR A 19 -19.11 -15.06 -1.77
N CYS A 20 -18.50 -14.25 -2.64
CA CYS A 20 -18.02 -12.91 -2.30
C CYS A 20 -19.13 -11.88 -2.53
N ALA A 21 -19.23 -10.86 -1.68
CA ALA A 21 -20.15 -9.74 -1.88
C ALA A 21 -20.03 -9.06 -3.25
N LEU A 22 -18.82 -9.08 -3.82
CA LEU A 22 -18.51 -8.52 -5.13
C LEU A 22 -19.02 -9.37 -6.31
N GLY A 23 -19.42 -10.62 -6.09
CA GLY A 23 -19.84 -11.53 -7.15
C GLY A 23 -18.82 -11.57 -8.30
N GLN A 24 -19.31 -11.35 -9.52
CA GLN A 24 -18.51 -11.25 -10.75
C GLN A 24 -17.39 -10.18 -10.74
N HIS A 25 -17.43 -9.21 -9.82
CA HIS A 25 -16.38 -8.18 -9.69
C HIS A 25 -15.21 -8.60 -8.80
N CYS A 26 -15.28 -9.78 -8.19
CA CYS A 26 -14.16 -10.33 -7.43
C CYS A 26 -13.19 -11.03 -8.39
N GLY A 27 -11.92 -10.60 -8.39
CA GLY A 27 -10.84 -11.20 -9.19
C GLY A 27 -10.16 -12.41 -8.54
N GLY A 28 -10.76 -12.97 -7.48
CA GLY A 28 -10.23 -14.14 -6.78
C GLY A 28 -10.35 -15.42 -7.61
N VAL A 29 -9.31 -16.25 -7.58
CA VAL A 29 -9.12 -17.43 -8.44
C VAL A 29 -10.11 -18.57 -8.15
N ASP A 30 -10.80 -18.55 -7.01
CA ASP A 30 -11.67 -19.64 -6.53
C ASP A 30 -13.19 -19.33 -6.61
N LEU A 31 -13.60 -18.30 -7.35
CA LEU A 31 -15.03 -18.12 -7.60
C LEU A 31 -15.49 -19.09 -8.67
N GLU A 32 -16.47 -19.94 -8.34
CA GLU A 32 -17.17 -20.76 -9.33
C GLU A 32 -17.65 -19.84 -10.48
N GLU A 33 -17.49 -20.29 -11.73
CA GLU A 33 -17.89 -19.63 -12.99
C GLU A 33 -19.35 -19.10 -13.00
N ASN A 34 -20.15 -19.45 -12.00
CA ASN A 34 -21.56 -19.14 -11.85
C ASN A 34 -21.90 -18.09 -10.78
N THR A 35 -20.94 -17.35 -10.18
CA THR A 35 -21.29 -16.23 -9.28
C THR A 35 -21.93 -15.07 -10.04
N SER A 36 -23.24 -15.20 -10.20
CA SER A 36 -24.15 -14.24 -10.81
C SER A 36 -24.38 -13.08 -9.86
N MET A 37 -24.22 -11.85 -10.37
CA MET A 37 -24.50 -10.56 -9.71
C MET A 37 -23.76 -10.32 -8.38
N PRO A 38 -23.53 -9.05 -8.00
CA PRO A 38 -23.11 -8.75 -6.64
C PRO A 38 -24.15 -9.25 -5.62
N ASN A 39 -23.70 -9.79 -4.48
CA ASN A 39 -24.56 -10.29 -3.41
C ASN A 39 -24.33 -9.47 -2.13
N PRO A 40 -25.15 -8.44 -1.87
CA PRO A 40 -24.96 -7.55 -0.72
C PRO A 40 -25.18 -8.23 0.64
N GLU A 41 -25.78 -9.42 0.66
CA GLU A 41 -25.98 -10.23 1.87
C GLU A 41 -24.74 -11.09 2.20
N ALA A 42 -23.80 -11.22 1.27
CA ALA A 42 -22.52 -11.89 1.50
C ALA A 42 -21.45 -10.91 2.04
N ASP A 43 -20.39 -11.46 2.63
CA ASP A 43 -19.22 -10.69 3.06
C ASP A 43 -18.13 -10.69 1.96
N LEU A 44 -17.12 -9.83 2.09
CA LEU A 44 -15.93 -9.90 1.23
C LEU A 44 -15.20 -11.22 1.47
N CYS A 45 -14.83 -11.91 0.39
CA CYS A 45 -13.97 -13.09 0.48
C CYS A 45 -12.56 -12.71 0.95
N GLY A 46 -11.76 -13.70 1.37
CA GLY A 46 -10.42 -13.45 1.86
C GLY A 46 -9.51 -12.77 0.82
N TRP A 47 -9.68 -13.05 -0.47
CA TRP A 47 -8.98 -12.35 -1.55
C TRP A 47 -9.33 -10.85 -1.54
N CYS A 48 -10.62 -10.52 -1.58
CA CYS A 48 -11.09 -9.14 -1.61
C CYS A 48 -10.69 -8.36 -0.35
N ARG A 49 -10.62 -9.00 0.81
CA ARG A 49 -10.15 -8.35 2.06
C ARG A 49 -8.67 -7.97 2.05
N ASN A 50 -7.85 -8.56 1.17
CA ASN A 50 -6.43 -8.24 1.05
C ASN A 50 -6.15 -7.16 0.00
N VAL A 51 -7.07 -6.97 -0.93
CA VAL A 51 -6.96 -5.97 -1.98
C VAL A 51 -7.09 -4.56 -1.39
N GLY A 52 -6.30 -3.63 -1.92
CA GLY A 52 -6.33 -2.23 -1.48
C GLY A 52 -7.72 -1.59 -1.67
N PHE A 53 -8.10 -0.71 -0.74
CA PHE A 53 -9.41 -0.04 -0.74
C PHE A 53 -9.77 0.59 -2.08
N ARG A 54 -8.80 1.29 -2.71
CA ARG A 54 -9.01 1.94 -4.01
C ARG A 54 -9.49 0.97 -5.08
N HIS A 55 -8.91 -0.23 -5.13
CA HIS A 55 -9.26 -1.22 -6.13
C HIS A 55 -10.64 -1.81 -5.87
N LEU A 56 -10.96 -2.16 -4.61
CA LEU A 56 -12.30 -2.62 -4.24
C LEU A 56 -13.36 -1.56 -4.52
N TYR A 57 -13.10 -0.31 -4.15
CA TYR A 57 -14.03 0.80 -4.30
C TYR A 57 -14.30 1.15 -5.77
N ASN A 58 -13.27 1.05 -6.63
CA ASN A 58 -13.43 1.27 -8.07
C ASN A 58 -14.09 0.06 -8.78
N ALA A 59 -13.89 -1.16 -8.28
CA ALA A 59 -14.52 -2.36 -8.86
C ALA A 59 -16.05 -2.37 -8.73
N VAL A 60 -16.60 -1.64 -7.75
CA VAL A 60 -18.04 -1.61 -7.41
C VAL A 60 -18.76 -0.39 -7.95
N GLU A 61 -18.23 0.29 -8.97
CA GLU A 61 -18.66 1.63 -9.43
C GLU A 61 -20.19 1.83 -9.58
N ILE A 62 -20.97 0.76 -9.77
CA ILE A 62 -22.40 0.79 -10.05
C ILE A 62 -23.29 0.34 -8.85
N ASP A 63 -22.77 -0.42 -7.89
CA ASP A 63 -23.61 -1.00 -6.80
C ASP A 63 -23.38 -0.32 -5.44
N GLN A 64 -24.36 0.49 -5.02
CA GLN A 64 -24.30 1.25 -3.77
C GLN A 64 -24.34 0.36 -2.51
N SER A 65 -24.98 -0.81 -2.61
CA SER A 65 -25.08 -1.75 -1.49
C SER A 65 -23.75 -2.45 -1.24
N VAL A 66 -23.04 -2.85 -2.30
CA VAL A 66 -21.69 -3.44 -2.18
C VAL A 66 -20.64 -2.39 -1.82
N LYS A 67 -20.77 -1.15 -2.31
CA LYS A 67 -19.94 -0.03 -1.82
C LYS A 67 -20.01 0.13 -0.31
N SER A 68 -21.20 -0.03 0.27
CA SER A 68 -21.38 0.08 1.72
C SER A 68 -20.63 -1.01 2.48
N ILE A 69 -20.53 -2.23 1.93
CA ILE A 69 -19.75 -3.34 2.49
C ILE A 69 -18.24 -3.03 2.43
N VAL A 70 -17.75 -2.54 1.29
CA VAL A 70 -16.34 -2.14 1.13
C VAL A 70 -15.97 -1.02 2.11
N ILE A 71 -16.83 0.00 2.26
CA ILE A 71 -16.63 1.09 3.23
C ILE A 71 -16.61 0.54 4.66
N LYS A 72 -17.58 -0.28 5.03
CA LYS A 72 -17.65 -0.88 6.38
C LYS A 72 -16.43 -1.74 6.70
N HIS A 73 -15.98 -2.56 5.75
CA HIS A 73 -14.75 -3.32 5.88
C HIS A 73 -13.54 -2.40 6.11
N TRP A 74 -13.47 -1.30 5.35
CA TRP A 74 -12.37 -0.37 5.46
C TRP A 74 -12.34 0.40 6.78
N ASP A 75 -13.50 0.81 7.28
CA ASP A 75 -13.60 1.47 8.58
C ASP A 75 -13.23 0.51 9.72
N ALA A 76 -13.57 -0.79 9.60
CA ALA A 76 -13.09 -1.81 10.52
C ALA A 76 -11.56 -1.96 10.50
N VAL A 77 -10.94 -1.97 9.31
CA VAL A 77 -9.46 -2.00 9.17
C VAL A 77 -8.81 -0.78 9.80
N LYS A 78 -9.37 0.42 9.60
CA LYS A 78 -8.86 1.65 10.26
C LYS A 78 -8.98 1.58 11.76
N SER A 79 -10.15 1.19 12.28
CA SER A 79 -10.40 1.07 13.71
C SER A 79 -9.43 0.07 14.37
N GLU A 80 -9.15 -1.06 13.71
CA GLU A 80 -8.15 -2.00 14.19
C GLU A 80 -6.72 -1.43 14.15
N ALA A 81 -6.37 -0.72 13.08
CA ALA A 81 -5.07 -0.07 12.98
C ALA A 81 -4.86 0.95 14.12
N ASP A 82 -5.90 1.70 14.48
CA ASP A 82 -5.84 2.65 15.59
C ASP A 82 -5.73 1.93 16.95
N ALA A 83 -6.47 0.82 17.14
CA ALA A 83 -6.35 -0.01 18.34
C ALA A 83 -4.95 -0.63 18.52
N PHE A 84 -4.23 -0.93 17.43
CA PHE A 84 -2.81 -1.32 17.51
C PHE A 84 -1.90 -0.16 17.88
N LYS A 85 -2.12 1.04 17.29
CA LYS A 85 -1.33 2.24 17.61
C LYS A 85 -1.42 2.59 19.10
N GLU A 86 -2.59 2.47 19.71
CA GLU A 86 -2.79 2.67 21.15
C GLU A 86 -1.94 1.72 22.02
N LYS A 87 -1.59 0.54 21.48
CA LYS A 87 -0.74 -0.47 22.13
C LYS A 87 0.74 -0.31 21.77
N GLY A 88 1.13 0.75 21.06
CA GLY A 88 2.49 0.94 20.56
C GLY A 88 2.90 -0.06 19.47
N LEU A 89 1.93 -0.69 18.82
CA LEU A 89 2.12 -1.61 17.69
C LEU A 89 1.55 -0.99 16.41
N TYR A 90 1.87 -1.60 15.28
CA TYR A 90 1.31 -1.21 13.99
C TYR A 90 0.77 -2.42 13.25
N VAL A 91 -0.20 -2.22 12.38
CA VAL A 91 -0.62 -3.24 11.42
C VAL A 91 0.48 -3.42 10.37
N CYS A 92 0.61 -4.64 9.85
CA CYS A 92 1.46 -4.94 8.71
C CYS A 92 1.15 -3.99 7.53
N ALA A 93 2.17 -3.53 6.80
CA ALA A 93 2.01 -2.61 5.65
C ALA A 93 1.00 -3.10 4.59
N LEU A 94 0.85 -4.43 4.45
CA LEU A 94 -0.15 -5.04 3.56
C LEU A 94 -1.60 -4.87 4.01
N ARG A 95 -1.83 -4.48 5.26
CA ARG A 95 -3.16 -4.18 5.80
C ARG A 95 -3.27 -2.74 6.31
N ASP A 96 -2.16 -2.05 6.44
CA ASP A 96 -2.09 -0.67 6.92
C ASP A 96 -2.89 0.28 6.01
N PRO A 97 -3.90 0.99 6.56
CA PRO A 97 -4.76 1.87 5.78
C PRO A 97 -4.02 3.03 5.12
N ASP A 98 -2.84 3.40 5.60
CA ASP A 98 -2.05 4.47 5.02
C ASP A 98 -1.47 4.09 3.65
N TYR A 99 -1.43 2.80 3.33
CA TYR A 99 -0.95 2.29 2.04
C TYR A 99 -2.08 1.92 1.07
N ALA A 100 -3.33 2.21 1.41
CA ALA A 100 -4.50 1.72 0.67
C ALA A 100 -4.64 2.22 -0.77
N TYR A 101 -3.97 3.33 -1.07
CA TYR A 101 -3.96 3.97 -2.39
C TYR A 101 -2.69 3.67 -3.18
N ASN A 102 -1.74 2.94 -2.60
CA ASN A 102 -0.48 2.63 -3.27
C ASN A 102 -0.70 1.51 -4.30
N ASP A 103 -0.23 1.74 -5.52
CA ASP A 103 -0.46 0.83 -6.65
C ASP A 103 0.08 -0.59 -6.38
N TRP A 104 1.19 -0.72 -5.65
CA TRP A 104 1.80 -2.01 -5.30
C TRP A 104 0.91 -2.92 -4.44
N ARG A 105 -0.08 -2.37 -3.71
CA ARG A 105 -1.07 -3.18 -2.98
C ARG A 105 -1.93 -4.00 -3.93
N THR A 106 -2.13 -3.52 -5.15
CA THR A 106 -2.90 -4.23 -6.18
C THR A 106 -2.06 -5.26 -6.92
N GLU A 107 -0.74 -5.08 -6.93
CA GLU A 107 0.20 -6.06 -7.47
C GLU A 107 0.41 -7.22 -6.49
N PHE A 108 0.29 -6.98 -5.18
CA PHE A 108 0.41 -8.01 -4.17
C PHE A 108 -0.91 -8.78 -4.03
N ILE A 109 -1.05 -9.81 -4.85
CA ILE A 109 -2.19 -10.72 -4.82
C ILE A 109 -1.67 -12.08 -4.35
N PRO A 110 -1.89 -12.48 -3.08
CA PRO A 110 -1.49 -13.80 -2.63
C PRO A 110 -2.32 -14.86 -3.36
N ASP A 111 -1.65 -15.87 -3.91
CA ASP A 111 -2.27 -16.95 -4.72
C ASP A 111 -3.33 -17.76 -3.96
N HIS A 112 -3.31 -17.67 -2.63
CA HIS A 112 -4.27 -18.33 -1.76
C HIS A 112 -5.25 -17.30 -1.24
N GLY A 113 -6.50 -17.32 -1.74
CA GLY A 113 -7.59 -16.43 -1.36
C GLY A 113 -7.93 -16.38 0.13
N ASN A 114 -7.23 -17.14 0.99
CA ASN A 114 -7.33 -17.14 2.46
C ASN A 114 -6.12 -16.49 3.17
N PHE A 115 -5.22 -15.83 2.45
CA PHE A 115 -4.05 -15.17 3.05
C PHE A 115 -4.44 -13.86 3.75
N LEU A 116 -5.20 -13.90 4.84
CA LEU A 116 -5.49 -12.68 5.61
C LEU A 116 -4.31 -12.32 6.51
N CYS A 117 -3.81 -11.08 6.37
CA CYS A 117 -2.80 -10.55 7.27
C CYS A 117 -3.42 -10.04 8.58
N ASP A 118 -3.13 -10.69 9.70
CA ASP A 118 -3.61 -10.33 11.03
C ASP A 118 -2.47 -9.97 12.01
N ASN A 119 -1.22 -10.04 11.55
CA ASN A 119 -0.07 -9.95 12.43
C ASN A 119 0.38 -8.48 12.61
N PRO A 120 0.52 -8.00 13.86
CA PRO A 120 1.11 -6.71 14.12
C PRO A 120 2.62 -6.71 13.88
N VAL A 121 3.17 -5.51 13.74
CA VAL A 121 4.59 -5.23 13.59
C VAL A 121 5.02 -4.16 14.59
N SER A 122 6.31 -4.17 14.95
CA SER A 122 6.89 -3.23 15.91
C SER A 122 7.04 -1.82 15.38
N GLU A 123 7.08 -1.65 14.06
CA GLU A 123 7.23 -0.34 13.42
C GLU A 123 6.30 -0.19 12.22
N LYS A 124 5.75 1.02 12.08
CA LYS A 124 4.90 1.41 10.95
C LYS A 124 5.59 1.14 9.62
N GLY A 125 4.86 0.56 8.68
CA GLY A 125 5.33 0.27 7.34
C GLY A 125 6.14 -1.01 7.21
N LEU A 126 6.34 -1.82 8.25
CA LEU A 126 6.95 -3.14 8.08
C LEU A 126 5.94 -4.19 7.57
N LEU A 127 6.45 -5.17 6.83
CA LEU A 127 5.74 -6.42 6.59
C LEU A 127 5.93 -7.34 7.80
N CYS A 128 4.86 -8.02 8.24
CA CYS A 128 5.00 -9.09 9.23
C CYS A 128 5.77 -10.29 8.64
N ARG A 129 6.29 -11.18 9.49
CA ARG A 129 7.11 -12.33 9.05
C ARG A 129 6.40 -13.23 8.03
N ARG A 130 5.09 -13.45 8.20
CA ARG A 130 4.28 -14.24 7.27
C ARG A 130 4.19 -13.57 5.90
N CYS A 131 3.91 -12.27 5.88
CA CYS A 131 3.89 -11.47 4.66
C CYS A 131 5.25 -11.37 3.97
N GLN A 132 6.34 -11.26 4.74
CA GLN A 132 7.69 -11.29 4.18
C GLN A 132 7.99 -12.60 3.47
N ALA A 133 7.59 -13.74 4.05
CA ALA A 133 7.78 -15.05 3.45
C ALA A 133 6.98 -15.18 2.14
N GLU A 134 5.75 -14.67 2.12
CA GLU A 134 4.90 -14.70 0.93
C GLU A 134 5.46 -13.83 -0.20
N VAL A 135 5.84 -12.59 0.10
CA VAL A 135 6.51 -11.72 -0.88
C VAL A 135 7.77 -12.39 -1.41
N LYS A 136 8.57 -13.02 -0.53
CA LYS A 136 9.77 -13.73 -0.96
C LYS A 136 9.45 -14.86 -1.94
N ARG A 137 8.41 -15.67 -1.66
CA ARG A 137 7.96 -16.72 -2.57
C ARG A 137 7.55 -16.15 -3.95
N MET A 138 6.75 -15.09 -3.96
CA MET A 138 6.33 -14.44 -5.22
C MET A 138 7.53 -13.91 -6.01
N LEU A 139 8.53 -13.33 -5.34
CA LEU A 139 9.76 -12.85 -5.99
C LEU A 139 10.66 -13.97 -6.50
N ASP A 140 10.65 -15.13 -5.84
CA ASP A 140 11.39 -16.32 -6.29
C ASP A 140 10.77 -16.90 -7.58
N GLU A 141 9.44 -16.77 -7.75
CA GLU A 141 8.69 -17.19 -8.94
C GLU A 141 8.78 -16.16 -10.09
N ASP A 142 8.63 -14.86 -9.78
CA ASP A 142 8.82 -13.76 -10.72
C ASP A 142 9.62 -12.63 -10.05
N LYS A 143 10.92 -12.55 -10.39
CA LYS A 143 11.86 -11.55 -9.85
C LYS A 143 11.49 -10.11 -10.17
N ASN A 144 10.63 -9.89 -11.17
CA ASN A 144 10.17 -8.57 -11.57
C ASN A 144 8.80 -8.21 -11.00
N SER A 145 8.11 -9.17 -10.35
CA SER A 145 6.91 -8.87 -9.58
C SER A 145 7.30 -7.97 -8.39
N LEU A 146 6.46 -6.97 -8.06
CA LEU A 146 6.53 -6.27 -6.77
C LEU A 146 7.87 -5.57 -6.43
N PRO A 147 8.41 -4.69 -7.30
CA PRO A 147 9.73 -4.06 -7.11
C PRO A 147 9.85 -3.32 -5.77
N ILE A 148 8.77 -2.71 -5.28
CA ILE A 148 8.76 -1.99 -3.99
C ILE A 148 8.91 -2.92 -2.79
N LEU A 149 8.34 -4.12 -2.85
CA LEU A 149 8.40 -5.09 -1.76
C LEU A 149 9.74 -5.82 -1.78
N ARG A 150 10.33 -6.03 -2.96
CA ARG A 150 11.72 -6.50 -3.11
C ARG A 150 12.70 -5.59 -2.39
N VAL A 151 12.68 -4.28 -2.68
CA VAL A 151 13.56 -3.31 -2.01
C VAL A 151 13.37 -3.32 -0.50
N SER A 152 12.14 -3.45 -0.02
CA SER A 152 11.86 -3.53 1.41
C SER A 152 12.37 -4.82 2.06
N LEU A 153 12.32 -5.95 1.37
CA LEU A 153 12.89 -7.22 1.85
C LEU A 153 14.42 -7.19 1.85
N GLU A 154 15.04 -6.78 0.75
CA GLU A 154 16.50 -6.77 0.58
C GLU A 154 17.19 -5.84 1.58
N GLU A 155 16.58 -4.70 1.87
CA GLU A 155 17.12 -3.77 2.85
C GLU A 155 16.64 -4.04 4.29
N ASN A 156 15.78 -5.04 4.51
CA ASN A 156 15.04 -5.29 5.76
C ASN A 156 14.43 -4.00 6.34
N ARG A 157 13.71 -3.26 5.49
CA ARG A 157 13.19 -1.92 5.76
C ARG A 157 11.68 -1.84 5.56
N LYS A 158 11.12 -0.70 5.97
CA LYS A 158 9.72 -0.31 5.73
C LYS A 158 9.37 -0.40 4.24
N VAL A 159 8.12 -0.76 3.95
CA VAL A 159 7.53 -0.78 2.61
C VAL A 159 7.63 0.59 1.98
N GLY A 160 8.10 0.60 0.74
CA GLY A 160 8.38 1.80 -0.03
C GLY A 160 9.79 1.80 -0.60
N PHE A 161 10.05 2.68 -1.54
CA PHE A 161 11.40 3.03 -1.95
C PHE A 161 11.99 4.04 -0.97
N PRO A 162 13.31 4.08 -0.74
CA PRO A 162 13.89 5.20 -0.04
C PRO A 162 13.48 6.48 -0.77
N CYS A 163 13.05 7.52 -0.04
CA CYS A 163 12.93 8.83 -0.67
C CYS A 163 14.28 9.18 -1.29
N ILE A 164 14.28 9.72 -2.50
CA ILE A 164 15.50 9.99 -3.24
C ILE A 164 16.51 10.85 -2.43
N MET A 165 16.02 11.73 -1.54
CA MET A 165 16.85 12.49 -0.60
C MET A 165 17.72 11.60 0.31
N ARG A 166 17.18 10.47 0.77
CA ARG A 166 17.82 9.50 1.68
C ARG A 166 18.30 8.23 0.98
N ASP A 167 18.13 8.13 -0.33
CA ASP A 167 18.56 6.98 -1.10
C ASP A 167 20.09 7.00 -1.26
N LYS A 168 20.73 5.94 -0.74
CA LYS A 168 22.18 5.74 -0.71
C LYS A 168 22.78 5.62 -2.12
N HIS A 169 22.01 5.11 -3.09
CA HIS A 169 22.47 5.01 -4.48
C HIS A 169 22.72 6.39 -5.09
N PHE A 170 22.10 7.43 -4.50
CA PHE A 170 22.26 8.82 -4.88
C PHE A 170 23.08 9.63 -3.86
N GLY A 171 23.70 8.97 -2.89
CA GLY A 171 24.43 9.61 -1.78
C GLY A 171 25.85 10.07 -2.15
N ASN A 172 26.55 9.33 -3.01
CA ASN A 172 28.00 9.49 -3.16
C ASN A 172 28.47 10.28 -4.40
N ASP A 173 27.59 10.57 -5.37
CA ASP A 173 27.98 11.32 -6.57
C ASP A 173 27.95 12.84 -6.32
N ALA A 174 29.05 13.36 -5.77
CA ALA A 174 29.23 14.77 -5.45
C ALA A 174 29.03 15.75 -6.64
N LYS A 175 29.03 15.26 -7.89
CA LYS A 175 28.73 16.05 -9.11
C LYS A 175 27.24 16.14 -9.43
N ASN A 176 26.43 15.22 -8.92
CA ASN A 176 24.98 15.15 -9.15
C ASN A 176 24.16 15.76 -7.99
N MET A 177 24.81 16.24 -6.93
CA MET A 177 24.14 16.70 -5.70
C MET A 177 23.47 18.10 -5.79
N GLY A 178 23.47 18.79 -6.93
CA GLY A 178 22.87 20.15 -7.04
C GLY A 178 21.41 20.22 -6.58
N TRP A 179 20.64 19.16 -6.79
CA TRP A 179 19.25 19.05 -6.35
C TRP A 179 19.08 18.73 -4.86
N LYS A 180 20.05 18.02 -4.24
CA LYS A 180 20.12 17.84 -2.77
C LYS A 180 20.60 19.11 -2.07
N ARG A 181 21.44 19.89 -2.76
CA ARG A 181 22.12 21.10 -2.27
C ARG A 181 21.30 22.39 -2.39
N GLY A 182 20.05 22.36 -2.87
CA GLY A 182 19.30 23.60 -3.10
C GLY A 182 19.07 24.48 -1.87
N PHE A 183 19.40 24.00 -0.66
CA PHE A 183 19.44 24.78 0.57
C PHE A 183 20.78 25.49 0.86
N HIS A 184 21.91 25.04 0.29
CA HIS A 184 23.26 25.59 0.54
C HIS A 184 23.34 27.09 0.22
N GLU A 185 22.74 27.51 -0.90
CA GLU A 185 22.82 28.89 -1.38
C GLU A 185 21.92 29.87 -0.61
N LEU A 186 20.85 29.39 0.04
CA LEU A 186 19.88 30.24 0.74
C LEU A 186 20.38 30.76 2.09
N MET A 187 21.28 30.01 2.73
CA MET A 187 21.81 30.37 4.05
C MET A 187 23.33 30.49 4.08
N GLY A 188 24.05 29.96 3.08
CA GLY A 188 25.52 30.00 3.03
C GLY A 188 26.21 29.37 4.24
N LYS A 189 25.52 28.49 4.99
CA LYS A 189 25.85 28.17 6.38
C LYS A 189 25.80 26.70 6.78
N LEU A 190 25.36 25.78 5.92
CA LEU A 190 25.28 24.36 6.29
C LEU A 190 25.88 23.49 5.19
N THR A 191 26.82 22.63 5.56
CA THR A 191 27.34 21.50 4.80
C THR A 191 26.24 20.45 4.53
N PRO A 192 26.40 19.55 3.54
CA PRO A 192 25.43 18.48 3.29
C PRO A 192 25.12 17.61 4.52
N GLU A 193 26.14 17.37 5.35
CA GLU A 193 26.02 16.65 6.61
C GLU A 193 25.20 17.45 7.63
N GLU A 194 25.42 18.77 7.74
CA GLU A 194 24.65 19.65 8.60
C GLU A 194 23.19 19.81 8.14
N GLU A 195 22.92 19.69 6.84
CA GLU A 195 21.54 19.69 6.30
C GLU A 195 20.82 18.38 6.65
N LEU A 196 21.49 17.24 6.53
CA LEU A 196 21.00 15.94 7.00
C LEU A 196 20.73 15.95 8.51
N GLU A 197 21.65 16.53 9.28
CA GLU A 197 21.49 16.69 10.73
C GLU A 197 20.36 17.68 11.06
N TRP A 198 20.19 18.75 10.28
CA TRP A 198 19.07 19.67 10.39
C TRP A 198 17.74 18.97 10.08
N PHE A 199 17.68 18.10 9.08
CA PHE A 199 16.49 17.28 8.80
C PHE A 199 16.11 16.42 9.99
N ASP A 200 17.09 15.77 10.61
CA ASP A 200 16.87 14.93 11.79
C ASP A 200 16.50 15.76 13.03
N LYS A 201 17.12 16.94 13.24
CA LYS A 201 16.86 17.86 14.37
C LYS A 201 15.50 18.57 14.29
N ASN A 202 15.06 18.99 13.11
CA ASN A 202 13.80 19.73 12.94
C ASN A 202 12.58 18.82 12.84
N LYS A 203 12.72 17.55 13.22
CA LYS A 203 11.67 16.54 13.15
C LYS A 203 11.07 16.43 11.74
N HIS A 204 11.82 16.79 10.69
CA HIS A 204 11.38 16.56 9.33
C HIS A 204 11.49 15.06 9.07
N VAL A 205 10.38 14.36 9.21
CA VAL A 205 10.36 12.91 8.99
C VAL A 205 10.31 12.67 7.49
N CYS A 206 11.47 12.44 6.88
CA CYS A 206 11.54 11.95 5.52
C CYS A 206 10.93 10.53 5.48
N LEU A 207 9.86 10.38 4.70
CA LEU A 207 9.17 9.11 4.51
C LEU A 207 9.76 8.34 3.33
N ARG A 208 9.23 7.14 3.08
CA ARG A 208 9.54 6.35 1.88
C ARG A 208 8.66 6.80 0.72
N ALA A 209 9.17 6.70 -0.49
CA ALA A 209 8.42 6.96 -1.72
C ALA A 209 7.64 5.72 -2.15
N ASP A 210 6.55 5.94 -2.86
CA ASP A 210 5.74 4.88 -3.49
C ASP A 210 6.35 4.36 -4.79
N ARG A 211 7.32 5.08 -5.38
CA ARG A 211 8.03 4.71 -6.61
C ARG A 211 9.53 5.03 -6.54
N GLU A 212 10.32 4.33 -7.36
CA GLU A 212 11.76 4.60 -7.48
C GLU A 212 12.00 6.02 -7.96
N TYR A 213 13.11 6.62 -7.51
CA TYR A 213 13.58 7.94 -7.95
C TYR A 213 12.62 9.11 -7.68
N LYS A 214 11.68 8.91 -6.75
CA LYS A 214 10.69 9.91 -6.38
C LYS A 214 10.98 10.48 -4.99
N LEU A 215 10.57 11.73 -4.78
CA LEU A 215 10.48 12.32 -3.44
C LEU A 215 9.31 11.70 -2.67
N CYS A 216 9.48 11.48 -1.38
CA CYS A 216 8.32 11.26 -0.51
C CYS A 216 7.50 12.54 -0.36
N ASP A 217 6.24 12.41 0.03
CA ASP A 217 5.27 13.51 0.16
C ASP A 217 5.83 14.68 0.97
N ASN A 218 6.36 14.40 2.16
CA ASN A 218 6.96 15.41 3.04
C ASN A 218 8.12 16.16 2.36
N CYS A 219 8.99 15.45 1.64
CA CYS A 219 10.10 16.08 0.92
C CYS A 219 9.61 16.86 -0.29
N TYR A 220 8.58 16.37 -0.99
CA TYR A 220 8.00 17.05 -2.14
C TYR A 220 7.28 18.34 -1.74
N GLU A 221 6.38 18.31 -0.76
CA GLU A 221 5.64 19.49 -0.30
C GLU A 221 6.60 20.62 0.08
N ARG A 222 7.65 20.27 0.85
CA ARG A 222 8.73 21.19 1.20
C ARG A 222 9.38 21.82 -0.03
N MET A 223 9.75 21.02 -1.03
CA MET A 223 10.43 21.52 -2.24
C MET A 223 9.47 22.29 -3.16
N HIS A 224 8.19 21.91 -3.19
CA HIS A 224 7.15 22.58 -3.94
C HIS A 224 6.86 23.99 -3.40
N HIS A 225 7.04 24.24 -2.10
CA HIS A 225 6.98 25.60 -1.55
C HIS A 225 8.03 26.54 -2.15
N ASP A 226 9.12 26.01 -2.71
CA ASP A 226 10.14 26.76 -3.44
C ASP A 226 10.20 26.29 -4.91
N LYS A 227 9.01 26.25 -5.54
CA LYS A 227 8.80 25.76 -6.91
C LYS A 227 9.77 26.38 -7.93
N ALA A 228 10.04 27.67 -7.83
CA ALA A 228 10.93 28.37 -8.75
C ALA A 228 12.35 27.78 -8.82
N ARG A 229 12.82 27.16 -7.73
CA ARG A 229 14.19 26.63 -7.62
C ARG A 229 14.28 25.13 -7.88
N PHE A 230 13.28 24.36 -7.45
CA PHE A 230 13.34 22.90 -7.52
C PHE A 230 12.58 22.27 -8.70
N ASP A 231 11.73 23.03 -9.40
CA ASP A 231 11.00 22.53 -10.56
C ASP A 231 11.93 22.13 -11.71
N ILE A 232 13.18 22.61 -11.74
CA ILE A 232 14.17 22.13 -12.73
C ILE A 232 14.61 20.68 -12.49
N PHE A 233 14.53 20.21 -11.25
CA PHE A 233 15.01 18.89 -10.86
C PHE A 233 13.90 17.85 -10.82
N PHE A 234 12.66 18.25 -10.55
CA PHE A 234 11.54 17.32 -10.39
C PHE A 234 10.39 17.63 -11.33
N ASP A 235 9.73 16.62 -11.88
CA ASP A 235 8.49 16.83 -12.62
C ASP A 235 7.29 17.05 -11.67
N LYS A 236 6.13 17.34 -12.26
CA LYS A 236 4.86 17.48 -11.54
C LYS A 236 4.45 16.20 -10.79
N ASP A 237 5.00 15.05 -11.19
CA ASP A 237 4.73 13.73 -10.64
C ASP A 237 5.79 13.33 -9.59
N ARG A 238 6.69 14.27 -9.23
CA ARG A 238 7.69 14.22 -8.16
C ARG A 238 8.91 13.34 -8.48
N TYR A 239 9.09 12.98 -9.74
CA TYR A 239 10.25 12.23 -10.22
C TYR A 239 11.41 13.15 -10.50
N LEU A 240 12.62 12.65 -10.23
CA LEU A 240 13.83 13.36 -10.60
C LEU A 240 14.01 13.37 -12.14
N ARG A 241 13.93 14.56 -12.76
CA ARG A 241 13.94 14.80 -14.22
C ARG A 241 15.18 14.26 -14.93
N ILE A 242 16.33 14.19 -14.25
CA ILE A 242 17.56 13.61 -14.84
C ILE A 242 17.41 12.12 -15.20
N PHE A 243 16.34 11.46 -14.74
CA PHE A 243 16.02 10.08 -15.08
C PHE A 243 14.86 9.93 -16.06
N ILE A 244 14.05 10.97 -16.31
CA ILE A 244 12.92 10.88 -17.25
C ILE A 244 13.41 10.51 -18.66
N GLY A 245 14.57 11.01 -19.07
CA GLY A 245 15.19 10.64 -20.36
C GLY A 245 15.69 9.19 -20.47
N LYS A 246 15.75 8.43 -19.37
CA LYS A 246 16.08 6.98 -19.36
C LYS A 246 14.85 6.07 -19.28
N PHE A 247 13.66 6.62 -18.99
CA PHE A 247 12.42 5.86 -18.84
C PHE A 247 11.44 6.07 -20.01
N THR A 248 11.75 6.95 -20.97
CA THR A 248 10.96 7.18 -22.18
C THR A 248 11.53 6.50 -23.44
N SER A 249 12.40 5.51 -23.29
CA SER A 249 12.99 4.71 -24.38
C SER A 249 12.54 3.27 -24.32
#